data_AF-C4KAJ4-F1
#
_entry.id   AF-C4KAJ4-F1
#
_cell.length_a   1.000
_cell.length_b   1.000
_cell.length_c   1.000
_cell.angle_alpha   90.00
_cell.angle_beta   90.00
_cell.angle_gamma   90.00
#
_symmetry.space_group_name_H-M   'P 1'
#
loop_
_entity.id
_entity.type
_entity.pdbx_description
1 polymer ?
#
loop_
_entity_poly.entity_id
_entity_poly.type
_entity_poly.pdbx_seq_one_letter_code
_entity_poly.pdbx_strand_id
1 'polypeptide(L)'
;MPRRLLRALRLAAICCALALAAATSSSALAEGIVVEHFPGVPFADLREALADAITDEGLSAPVVSRFGAMLERTAPDLGHDPALYGDAEVLSFCSAGVAARLVAEAREHIALCPLSIAVYSLPHTPRDATLAWRPPTLDSPGGDAVRALMARIVSGAARLVGRR
;
A
#
# COMPACT_ATOMS: atom_id res chain seq x y z
N MET A 1 24.21 57.68 -4.97
CA MET A 1 24.67 56.33 -4.55
C MET A 1 23.64 55.41 -3.87
N PRO A 2 22.43 55.79 -3.39
CA PRO A 2 21.59 54.88 -2.58
C PRO A 2 20.79 53.83 -3.39
N ARG A 3 20.47 54.12 -4.66
CA ARG A 3 19.58 53.27 -5.49
C ARG A 3 20.20 51.96 -5.98
N ARG A 4 21.53 51.85 -6.06
CA ARG A 4 22.24 50.63 -6.50
C ARG A 4 22.38 49.60 -5.36
N LEU A 5 22.60 50.06 -4.13
CA LEU A 5 22.60 49.20 -2.94
C LEU A 5 21.23 48.56 -2.68
N LEU A 6 20.15 49.36 -2.82
CA LEU A 6 18.77 48.88 -2.64
C LEU A 6 18.35 47.83 -3.69
N ARG A 7 18.91 47.89 -4.91
CA ARG A 7 18.66 46.86 -5.94
C ARG A 7 19.45 45.58 -5.69
N ALA A 8 20.71 45.70 -5.25
CA ALA A 8 21.54 44.54 -4.90
C ALA A 8 20.97 43.76 -3.69
N LEU A 9 20.46 44.47 -2.66
CA LEU A 9 19.78 43.83 -1.52
C LEU A 9 18.49 43.09 -1.93
N ARG A 10 17.72 43.65 -2.88
CA ARG A 10 16.49 43.02 -3.38
C ARG A 10 16.77 41.76 -4.21
N LEU A 11 17.82 41.78 -5.04
CA LEU A 11 18.24 40.63 -5.84
C LEU A 11 18.80 39.48 -4.98
N ALA A 12 19.56 39.79 -3.92
CA ALA A 12 20.05 38.78 -2.98
C ALA A 12 18.92 38.12 -2.17
N ALA A 13 17.90 38.88 -1.77
CA ALA A 13 16.73 38.36 -1.07
C ALA A 13 15.88 37.43 -1.95
N ILE A 14 15.78 37.71 -3.26
CA ILE A 14 15.03 36.89 -4.21
C ILE A 14 15.73 35.55 -4.50
N CYS A 15 17.07 35.53 -4.60
CA CYS A 15 17.81 34.27 -4.78
C CYS A 15 17.79 33.35 -3.55
N CYS A 16 17.75 33.92 -2.33
CA CYS A 16 17.67 33.11 -1.11
C CYS A 16 16.28 32.48 -0.93
N ALA A 17 15.21 33.15 -1.38
CA ALA A 17 13.85 32.61 -1.35
C ALA A 17 13.64 31.46 -2.35
N LEU A 18 14.35 31.46 -3.48
CA LEU A 18 14.19 30.43 -4.53
C LEU A 18 14.91 29.11 -4.20
N ALA A 19 15.99 29.16 -3.41
CA ALA A 19 16.74 27.96 -3.00
C ALA A 19 16.02 27.15 -1.91
N LEU A 20 15.13 27.77 -1.12
CA LEU A 20 14.43 27.09 -0.03
C LEU A 20 13.15 26.35 -0.48
N ALA A 21 12.68 26.56 -1.71
CA ALA A 21 11.46 25.96 -2.24
C ALA A 21 11.65 24.59 -2.89
N ALA A 22 12.90 24.13 -3.11
CA ALA A 22 13.19 22.93 -3.89
C ALA A 22 13.38 21.63 -3.08
N ALA A 23 13.23 21.66 -1.75
CA ALA A 23 13.63 20.54 -0.88
C ALA A 23 12.49 19.80 -0.16
N THR A 24 11.21 20.12 -0.40
CA THR A 24 10.08 19.44 0.24
C THR A 24 9.24 18.65 -0.75
N SER A 25 9.86 17.69 -1.42
CA SER A 25 9.11 16.54 -1.96
C SER A 25 8.73 15.63 -0.80
N SER A 26 7.78 16.07 0.03
CA SER A 26 7.12 15.18 0.97
C SER A 26 6.31 14.21 0.13
N SER A 27 6.79 12.98 -0.05
CA SER A 27 5.93 11.90 -0.49
C SER A 27 4.84 11.81 0.57
N ALA A 28 3.64 12.27 0.26
CA ALA A 28 2.47 12.01 1.06
C ALA A 28 2.25 10.49 1.01
N LEU A 29 2.91 9.75 1.91
CA LEU A 29 2.50 8.40 2.22
C LEU A 29 1.05 8.53 2.65
N ALA A 30 0.15 7.89 1.92
CA ALA A 30 -1.24 7.86 2.32
C ALA A 30 -1.30 7.33 3.75
N GLU A 31 -1.80 8.15 4.68
CA GLU A 31 -1.80 7.89 6.11
C GLU A 31 -2.29 6.45 6.36
N GLY A 32 -1.46 5.65 7.05
CA GLY A 32 -1.78 4.27 7.42
C GLY A 32 -1.61 3.20 6.34
N ILE A 33 -1.10 3.49 5.14
CA ILE A 33 -0.71 2.43 4.18
C ILE A 33 0.71 1.94 4.48
N VAL A 34 0.86 0.63 4.63
CA VAL A 34 2.15 -0.06 4.73
C VAL A 34 2.48 -0.69 3.39
N VAL A 35 3.74 -0.58 2.98
CA VAL A 35 4.24 -1.09 1.69
C VAL A 35 5.51 -1.90 1.93
N GLU A 36 5.59 -3.09 1.32
CA GLU A 36 6.80 -3.92 1.29
C GLU A 36 7.14 -4.29 -0.15
N HIS A 37 8.38 -3.97 -0.56
CA HIS A 37 8.87 -4.20 -1.91
C HIS A 37 9.67 -5.49 -1.98
N PHE A 38 9.46 -6.26 -3.04
CA PHE A 38 10.11 -7.55 -3.28
C PHE A 38 10.89 -7.49 -4.59
N PRO A 39 12.08 -6.85 -4.61
CA PRO A 39 12.90 -6.76 -5.80
C PRO A 39 13.35 -8.16 -6.25
N GLY A 40 13.26 -8.41 -7.55
CA GLY A 40 13.58 -9.69 -8.18
C GLY A 40 12.61 -10.83 -7.85
N VAL A 41 11.42 -10.52 -7.33
CA VAL A 41 10.32 -11.49 -7.16
C VAL A 41 9.21 -11.16 -8.16
N PRO A 42 8.90 -12.06 -9.12
CA PRO A 42 7.79 -11.89 -10.05
C PRO A 42 6.44 -11.75 -9.33
N PHE A 43 5.51 -11.02 -9.97
CA PHE A 43 4.15 -10.85 -9.46
C PHE A 43 3.45 -12.18 -9.15
N ALA A 44 3.48 -13.13 -10.08
CA ALA A 44 2.78 -14.40 -9.96
C ALA A 44 3.22 -15.17 -8.69
N ASP A 45 4.54 -15.25 -8.47
CA ASP A 45 5.14 -15.95 -7.34
C ASP A 45 4.72 -15.30 -6.01
N LEU A 46 4.78 -13.96 -5.92
CA LEU A 46 4.38 -13.25 -4.70
C LEU A 46 2.87 -13.32 -4.45
N ARG A 47 2.07 -13.29 -5.53
CA ARG A 47 0.61 -13.41 -5.45
C ARG A 47 0.19 -14.80 -4.95
N GLU A 48 0.84 -15.86 -5.43
CA GLU A 48 0.62 -17.23 -4.97
C GLU A 48 1.08 -17.38 -3.52
N ALA A 49 2.29 -16.93 -3.18
CA ALA A 49 2.80 -16.94 -1.82
C ALA A 49 1.90 -16.18 -0.83
N LEU A 50 1.28 -15.08 -1.25
CA LEU A 50 0.30 -14.35 -0.43
C LEU A 50 -0.98 -15.18 -0.20
N ALA A 51 -1.50 -15.85 -1.23
CA ALA A 51 -2.67 -16.70 -1.11
C ALA A 51 -2.42 -17.93 -0.22
N ASP A 52 -1.22 -18.52 -0.32
CA ASP A 52 -0.78 -19.63 0.51
C ASP A 52 -0.60 -19.19 1.96
N ALA A 53 0.06 -18.05 2.20
CA ALA A 53 0.23 -17.50 3.55
C ALA A 53 -1.09 -17.16 4.25
N ILE A 54 -2.13 -16.75 3.50
CA ILE A 54 -3.49 -16.58 4.02
C ILE A 54 -4.08 -17.94 4.43
N THR A 55 -3.86 -18.96 3.61
CA THR A 55 -4.36 -20.32 3.85
C THR A 55 -3.66 -20.98 5.04
N ASP A 56 -2.36 -20.74 5.22
CA ASP A 56 -1.55 -21.22 6.34
C ASP A 56 -2.02 -20.71 7.71
N GLU A 57 -2.71 -19.55 7.73
CA GLU A 57 -3.39 -19.04 8.93
C GLU A 57 -4.73 -19.75 9.20
N GLY A 58 -5.06 -20.81 8.45
CA GLY A 58 -6.31 -21.56 8.56
C GLY A 58 -7.53 -20.79 8.04
N LEU A 59 -7.33 -19.81 7.16
CA LEU A 59 -8.38 -18.97 6.60
C LEU A 59 -8.90 -19.55 5.29
N SER A 60 -10.17 -19.26 4.97
CA SER A 60 -10.73 -19.57 3.65
C SER A 60 -9.97 -18.85 2.54
N ALA A 61 -10.04 -19.42 1.33
CA ALA A 61 -9.47 -18.81 0.14
C ALA A 61 -9.92 -17.34 -0.01
N PRO A 62 -8.99 -16.42 -0.33
CA PRO A 62 -9.31 -15.00 -0.44
C PRO A 62 -10.21 -14.73 -1.64
N VAL A 63 -11.07 -13.73 -1.52
CA VAL A 63 -11.77 -13.14 -2.66
C VAL A 63 -10.79 -12.24 -3.40
N VAL A 64 -10.60 -12.49 -4.69
CA VAL A 64 -9.61 -11.77 -5.51
C VAL A 64 -10.31 -10.69 -6.35
N SER A 65 -9.89 -9.45 -6.17
CA SER A 65 -10.20 -8.35 -7.08
C SER A 65 -9.09 -8.21 -8.11
N ARG A 66 -9.43 -8.36 -9.41
CA ARG A 66 -8.50 -8.13 -10.54
C ARG A 66 -8.37 -6.64 -10.81
N PHE A 67 -7.71 -5.92 -9.90
CA PHE A 67 -7.68 -4.46 -9.86
C PHE A 67 -7.02 -3.84 -11.09
N GLY A 68 -5.88 -4.39 -11.54
CA GLY A 68 -5.19 -3.91 -12.76
C GLY A 68 -6.07 -4.04 -14.00
N ALA A 69 -6.63 -5.24 -14.22
CA ALA A 69 -7.53 -5.49 -15.35
C ALA A 69 -8.81 -4.62 -15.31
N MET A 70 -9.29 -4.29 -14.11
CA MET A 70 -10.41 -3.37 -13.95
C MET A 70 -10.03 -1.95 -14.41
N LEU A 71 -8.87 -1.44 -13.99
CA LEU A 71 -8.37 -0.12 -14.43
C LEU A 71 -8.12 -0.07 -15.94
N GLU A 72 -7.45 -1.08 -16.50
CA GLU A 72 -7.20 -1.17 -17.95
C GLU A 72 -8.52 -1.08 -18.75
N ARG A 73 -9.54 -1.81 -18.30
CA ARG A 73 -10.85 -1.85 -18.95
C ARG A 73 -11.59 -0.51 -18.86
N THR A 74 -11.45 0.22 -17.75
CA THR A 74 -12.16 1.50 -17.54
C THR A 74 -11.39 2.73 -18.04
N ALA A 75 -10.12 2.58 -18.39
CA ALA A 75 -9.26 3.68 -18.82
C ALA A 75 -9.84 4.52 -19.99
N PRO A 76 -10.43 3.93 -21.06
CA PRO A 76 -10.99 4.72 -22.15
C PRO A 76 -12.18 5.60 -21.72
N ASP A 77 -13.00 5.09 -20.80
CA ASP A 77 -14.21 5.78 -20.33
C ASP A 77 -13.90 6.86 -19.30
N LEU A 78 -12.83 6.69 -18.51
CA LEU A 78 -12.44 7.57 -17.42
C LEU A 78 -11.29 8.52 -17.73
N GLY A 79 -10.59 8.34 -18.87
CA GLY A 79 -9.55 9.23 -19.35
C GLY A 79 -8.25 9.20 -18.55
N HIS A 80 -7.89 8.02 -18.01
CA HIS A 80 -6.61 7.81 -17.33
C HIS A 80 -5.68 6.88 -18.13
N ASP A 81 -4.41 6.80 -17.73
CA ASP A 81 -3.45 5.86 -18.32
C ASP A 81 -3.94 4.41 -18.11
N PRO A 82 -4.04 3.57 -19.16
CA PRO A 82 -4.35 2.15 -18.99
C PRO A 82 -3.20 1.36 -18.33
N ALA A 83 -1.94 1.80 -18.46
CA ALA A 83 -0.76 1.08 -17.99
C ALA A 83 -0.33 1.55 -16.59
N LEU A 84 -1.25 1.61 -15.63
CA LEU A 84 -0.91 1.97 -14.24
C LEU A 84 -0.19 0.84 -13.49
N TYR A 85 -0.44 -0.41 -13.90
CA TYR A 85 0.17 -1.61 -13.32
C TYR A 85 0.64 -2.54 -14.44
N GLY A 86 1.65 -3.37 -14.15
CA GLY A 86 1.93 -4.55 -14.97
C GLY A 86 0.90 -5.64 -14.67
N ASP A 87 0.78 -5.98 -13.39
CA ASP A 87 -0.28 -6.79 -12.82
C ASP A 87 -0.69 -6.20 -11.47
N ALA A 88 -1.97 -6.30 -11.10
CA ALA A 88 -2.43 -5.89 -9.77
C ALA A 88 -3.68 -6.64 -9.34
N GLU A 89 -3.61 -7.22 -8.14
CA GLU A 89 -4.73 -7.88 -7.48
C GLU A 89 -4.87 -7.42 -6.03
N VAL A 90 -6.10 -7.42 -5.52
CA VAL A 90 -6.38 -7.24 -4.08
C VAL A 90 -6.99 -8.52 -3.54
N LEU A 91 -6.33 -9.13 -2.56
CA LEU A 91 -6.78 -10.33 -1.89
C LEU A 91 -7.51 -9.91 -0.61
N SER A 92 -8.82 -10.15 -0.59
CA SER A 92 -9.69 -9.87 0.55
C SER A 92 -9.98 -11.15 1.33
N PHE A 93 -9.76 -11.11 2.63
CA PHE A 93 -9.89 -12.28 3.52
C PHE A 93 -10.43 -11.86 4.88
N CYS A 94 -10.86 -12.84 5.68
CA CYS A 94 -11.37 -12.58 7.02
C CYS A 94 -11.08 -13.76 7.94
N SER A 95 -10.57 -13.46 9.14
CA SER A 95 -10.52 -14.43 10.24
C SER A 95 -11.81 -14.31 11.04
N ALA A 96 -12.60 -15.38 11.09
CA ALA A 96 -13.85 -15.41 11.86
C ALA A 96 -13.59 -15.06 13.35
N GLY A 97 -12.48 -15.54 13.91
CA GLY A 97 -12.08 -15.24 15.29
C GLY A 97 -11.73 -13.76 15.49
N VAL A 98 -10.95 -13.16 14.59
CA VAL A 98 -10.61 -11.72 14.67
C VAL A 98 -11.85 -10.85 14.46
N ALA A 99 -12.69 -11.19 13.47
CA ALA A 99 -13.94 -10.50 13.21
C ALA A 99 -14.89 -10.54 14.41
N ALA A 100 -15.06 -11.72 15.04
CA ALA A 100 -15.88 -11.87 16.23
C ALA A 100 -15.39 -11.00 17.40
N ARG A 101 -14.06 -10.88 17.59
CA ARG A 101 -13.47 -10.00 18.60
C ARG A 101 -13.76 -8.54 18.31
N LEU A 102 -13.55 -8.08 17.08
CA LEU A 102 -13.83 -6.71 16.67
C LEU A 102 -15.29 -6.33 16.91
N VAL A 103 -16.24 -7.14 16.45
CA VAL A 103 -17.67 -6.83 16.59
C VAL A 103 -18.18 -6.96 18.03
N ALA A 104 -17.49 -7.72 18.88
CA ALA A 104 -17.77 -7.78 20.31
C ALA A 104 -17.36 -6.48 21.03
N GLU A 105 -16.29 -5.82 20.55
CA GLU A 105 -15.87 -4.51 21.08
C GLU A 105 -16.83 -3.40 20.66
N ALA A 106 -17.21 -3.34 19.37
CA ALA A 106 -18.24 -2.45 18.85
C ALA A 106 -18.84 -3.01 17.56
N ARG A 107 -20.17 -2.93 17.40
CA ARG A 107 -20.85 -3.55 16.23
C ARG A 107 -20.48 -2.88 14.92
N GLU A 108 -20.16 -1.60 14.99
CA GLU A 108 -19.70 -0.75 13.89
C GLU A 108 -18.34 -1.23 13.34
N HIS A 109 -17.55 -1.99 14.11
CA HIS A 109 -16.30 -2.58 13.64
C HIS A 109 -16.51 -3.62 12.52
N ILE A 110 -17.75 -3.98 12.20
CA ILE A 110 -18.06 -4.71 10.95
C ILE A 110 -17.46 -4.01 9.72
N ALA A 111 -17.34 -2.68 9.74
CA ALA A 111 -16.72 -1.89 8.67
C ALA A 111 -15.21 -2.11 8.51
N LEU A 112 -14.55 -2.81 9.44
CA LEU A 112 -13.15 -3.20 9.34
C LEU A 112 -12.97 -4.58 8.67
N CYS A 113 -14.06 -5.22 8.26
CA CYS A 113 -14.08 -6.50 7.57
C CYS A 113 -14.67 -6.34 6.16
N PRO A 114 -14.12 -7.00 5.12
CA PRO A 114 -12.94 -7.88 5.15
C PRO A 114 -11.62 -7.10 5.29
N LEU A 115 -10.57 -7.82 5.69
CA LEU A 115 -9.20 -7.36 5.60
C LEU A 115 -8.72 -7.49 4.16
N SER A 116 -7.74 -6.68 3.75
CA SER A 116 -7.20 -6.74 2.39
C SER A 116 -5.69 -6.48 2.33
N ILE A 117 -5.03 -7.20 1.43
CA ILE A 117 -3.64 -6.98 1.02
C ILE A 117 -3.61 -6.93 -0.51
N ALA A 118 -3.08 -5.84 -1.07
CA ALA A 118 -2.82 -5.70 -2.49
C ALA A 118 -1.46 -6.29 -2.83
N VAL A 119 -1.37 -6.95 -3.98
CA VAL A 119 -0.12 -7.40 -4.61
C VAL A 119 -0.09 -6.84 -6.02
N TYR A 120 1.05 -6.27 -6.44
CA TYR A 120 1.17 -5.68 -7.76
C TYR A 120 2.62 -5.61 -8.27
N SER A 121 2.76 -5.43 -9.58
CA SER A 121 3.99 -5.02 -10.27
C SER A 121 3.73 -3.73 -11.05
N LEU A 122 4.79 -2.97 -11.35
CA LEU A 122 4.69 -1.78 -12.20
C LEU A 122 5.12 -2.12 -13.64
N PRO A 123 4.61 -1.40 -14.66
CA PRO A 123 4.88 -1.72 -16.07
C PRO A 123 6.37 -1.77 -16.42
N HIS A 124 7.18 -0.94 -15.77
CA HIS A 124 8.62 -0.81 -16.06
C HIS A 124 9.51 -1.68 -15.16
N THR A 125 8.92 -2.36 -14.16
CA THR A 125 9.63 -3.24 -13.22
C THR A 125 8.87 -4.57 -13.07
N PRO A 126 8.62 -5.33 -14.14
CA PRO A 126 7.78 -6.54 -14.09
C PRO A 126 8.38 -7.68 -13.27
N ARG A 127 9.67 -7.58 -12.92
CA ARG A 127 10.38 -8.55 -12.05
C ARG A 127 10.34 -8.16 -10.57
N ASP A 128 9.73 -7.03 -10.24
CA ASP A 128 9.63 -6.53 -8.89
C ASP A 128 8.15 -6.46 -8.51
N ALA A 129 7.78 -7.27 -7.52
CA ALA A 129 6.45 -7.25 -6.95
C ALA A 129 6.43 -6.44 -5.65
N THR A 130 5.25 -5.98 -5.27
CA THR A 130 5.03 -5.15 -4.08
C THR A 130 3.77 -5.61 -3.37
N LEU A 131 3.83 -5.65 -2.03
CA LEU A 131 2.65 -5.76 -1.19
C LEU A 131 2.29 -4.39 -0.61
N ALA A 132 1.00 -4.06 -0.60
CA ALA A 132 0.49 -2.87 0.05
C ALA A 132 -0.78 -3.19 0.84
N TRP A 133 -0.87 -2.73 2.08
CA TRP A 133 -2.03 -2.97 2.93
C TRP A 133 -2.26 -1.86 3.94
N ARG A 134 -3.45 -1.84 4.55
CA ARG A 134 -3.81 -0.88 5.58
C ARG A 134 -4.20 -1.61 6.87
N PRO A 135 -3.33 -1.66 7.89
CA PRO A 135 -3.76 -2.08 9.21
C PRO A 135 -4.72 -1.06 9.83
N PRO A 136 -5.68 -1.49 10.66
CA PRO A 136 -6.55 -0.56 11.38
C PRO A 136 -5.72 0.24 12.41
N THR A 137 -6.05 1.53 12.54
CA THR A 137 -5.49 2.42 13.57
C THR A 137 -6.19 2.28 14.92
N LEU A 138 -7.11 1.31 15.05
CA LEU A 138 -7.87 1.03 16.26
C LEU A 138 -6.93 0.59 17.40
N ASP A 139 -6.93 1.34 18.49
CA ASP A 139 -6.20 1.01 19.72
C ASP A 139 -7.08 0.15 20.63
N SER A 140 -7.15 -1.14 20.30
CA SER A 140 -7.93 -2.14 21.03
C SER A 140 -7.31 -3.54 20.85
N PRO A 141 -7.66 -4.52 21.71
CA PRO A 141 -7.25 -5.91 21.52
C PRO A 141 -7.65 -6.49 20.15
N GLY A 142 -8.81 -6.12 19.61
CA GLY A 142 -9.26 -6.46 18.27
C GLY A 142 -8.38 -5.83 17.19
N GLY A 143 -8.04 -4.54 17.33
CA GLY A 143 -7.09 -3.86 16.45
C GLY A 143 -5.70 -4.51 16.46
N ASP A 144 -5.18 -4.86 17.63
CA ASP A 144 -3.93 -5.60 17.79
C ASP A 144 -3.98 -6.97 17.11
N ALA A 145 -5.10 -7.69 17.25
CA ALA A 145 -5.28 -9.00 16.63
C ALA A 145 -5.25 -8.91 15.10
N VAL A 146 -5.86 -7.87 14.51
CA VAL A 146 -5.78 -7.62 13.06
C VAL A 146 -4.34 -7.34 12.65
N ARG A 147 -3.66 -6.41 13.32
CA ARG A 147 -2.27 -6.05 13.01
C ARG A 147 -1.35 -7.27 13.07
N ALA A 148 -1.48 -8.08 14.11
CA ALA A 148 -0.70 -9.30 14.27
C ALA A 148 -0.98 -10.33 13.17
N LEU A 149 -2.25 -10.53 12.80
CA LEU A 149 -2.62 -11.44 11.71
C LEU A 149 -2.03 -10.99 10.37
N MET A 150 -2.21 -9.72 10.00
CA MET A 150 -1.68 -9.20 8.73
C MET A 150 -0.15 -9.27 8.69
N ALA A 151 0.52 -8.98 9.81
CA ALA A 151 1.98 -9.10 9.90
C ALA A 151 2.46 -10.55 9.70
N ARG A 152 1.77 -11.54 10.26
CA ARG A 152 2.12 -12.95 10.03
C ARG A 152 1.89 -13.38 8.59
N ILE A 153 0.81 -12.96 7.96
CA ILE A 153 0.52 -13.26 6.54
C ILE A 153 1.61 -12.68 5.64
N VAL A 154 1.96 -11.40 5.82
CA VAL A 154 3.01 -10.76 5.02
C VAL A 154 4.37 -11.42 5.26
N SER A 155 4.71 -11.73 6.51
CA SER A 155 5.94 -12.46 6.82
C SER A 155 5.93 -13.90 6.28
N GLY A 156 4.78 -14.56 6.21
CA GLY A 156 4.60 -15.88 5.61
C GLY A 156 4.86 -15.84 4.12
N ALA A 157 4.22 -14.89 3.42
CA ALA A 157 4.41 -14.67 1.99
C ALA A 157 5.89 -14.38 1.65
N ALA A 158 6.56 -13.55 2.45
CA ALA A 158 7.98 -13.27 2.29
C ALA A 158 8.84 -14.56 2.38
N ARG A 159 8.61 -15.40 3.40
CA ARG A 159 9.36 -16.65 3.57
C ARG A 159 9.17 -17.60 2.39
N LEU A 160 7.94 -17.70 1.87
CA LEU A 160 7.61 -18.57 0.74
C LEU A 160 8.33 -18.17 -0.56
N VAL A 161 8.66 -16.89 -0.74
CA VAL A 161 9.48 -16.41 -1.87
C VAL A 161 10.97 -16.27 -1.54
N GLY A 162 11.43 -16.91 -0.46
CA GLY A 162 12.83 -16.91 -0.04
C GLY A 162 13.34 -15.53 0.43
N ARG A 163 12.48 -14.75 1.09
CA ARG A 163 12.82 -13.48 1.74
C ARG A 163 12.52 -13.57 3.24
N ARG A 164 13.43 -13.01 4.06
CA ARG A 164 13.44 -13.03 5.54
C ARG A 164 13.60 -14.41 6.16
#